data_AF-A0A7J6QMS1-F1
#
_entry.id   AF-A0A7J6QMS1-F1
#
_cell.length_a   1.000
_cell.length_b   1.000
_cell.length_c   1.000
_cell.angle_alpha   90.00
_cell.angle_beta   90.00
_cell.angle_gamma   90.00
#
_symmetry.space_group_name_H-M   'P 1'
#
loop_
_entity.id
_entity.type
_entity.pdbx_description
1 polymer ?
#
loop_
_entity_poly.entity_id
_entity_poly.type
_entity_poly.pdbx_seq_one_letter_code
_entity_poly.pdbx_strand_id
1 'polypeptide(L)'
;LRGVIVLNGVSGTIHRFEGCMKMAKARKLVDSRMMRAMKSYMPQCAAEMKACQPEAPGGEPKAEECQDAANTCHWRIITPVRERGTSQYDVRAKIGKESDFHPIRMGKVDRFFNRADFQAKLGVSRNPWRTVDEDAFLSFTKYHSVDISPGINQALDAGLKVLVLSGSEDYTTNAVGLLSWAKSLKGVTNYGRELGRARKKTLKFEDGGVVGTIRSRKFSNNARFAFVEVINVLHSSLTL
;
A
#
# COMPACT_ATOMS: atom_id res chain seq x y z
N LEU A 1 -20.27 3.19 -11.20
CA LEU A 1 -19.19 2.50 -10.45
C LEU A 1 -19.79 1.34 -9.64
N ARG A 2 -19.20 0.14 -9.59
CA ARG A 2 -19.74 -1.03 -8.84
C ARG A 2 -18.92 -1.43 -7.60
N GLY A 3 -17.75 -0.85 -7.44
CA GLY A 3 -16.84 -1.11 -6.34
C GLY A 3 -15.47 -0.49 -6.56
N VAL A 4 -14.62 -0.57 -5.54
CA VAL A 4 -13.25 -0.07 -5.49
C VAL A 4 -12.36 -1.21 -5.00
N ILE A 5 -11.18 -1.35 -5.62
CA ILE A 5 -10.14 -2.24 -5.14
C ILE A 5 -8.92 -1.40 -4.75
N VAL A 6 -8.39 -1.62 -3.56
CA VAL A 6 -7.14 -1.02 -3.06
C VAL A 6 -6.10 -2.13 -3.00
N LEU A 7 -5.11 -2.07 -3.89
CA LEU A 7 -4.04 -3.08 -4.04
C LEU A 7 -2.74 -2.49 -3.53
N ASN A 8 -2.17 -3.07 -2.45
CA ASN A 8 -0.92 -2.62 -1.83
C ASN A 8 -0.83 -1.08 -1.76
N GLY A 9 -1.94 -0.45 -1.37
CA GLY A 9 -2.09 1.00 -1.46
C GLY A 9 -1.37 1.71 -0.32
N VAL A 10 -0.93 2.94 -0.57
CA VAL A 10 -0.67 3.89 0.51
C VAL A 10 -2.04 4.38 0.99
N SER A 11 -2.51 3.82 2.11
CA SER A 11 -3.84 4.12 2.67
C SER A 11 -3.75 4.23 4.18
N GLY A 12 -4.35 5.26 4.78
CA GLY A 12 -4.21 5.54 6.20
C GLY A 12 -2.75 5.73 6.60
N THR A 13 -2.17 6.86 6.22
CA THR A 13 -0.72 7.06 6.09
C THR A 13 0.08 6.69 7.33
N ILE A 14 -0.43 6.95 8.53
CA ILE A 14 0.25 6.56 9.77
C ILE A 14 0.23 5.05 10.03
N HIS A 15 -0.87 4.36 9.69
CA HIS A 15 -1.01 2.91 9.88
C HIS A 15 0.00 2.13 9.05
N ARG A 16 0.36 2.65 7.87
CA ARG A 16 1.44 2.11 7.04
C ARG A 16 2.75 1.99 7.85
N PHE A 17 3.20 3.09 8.47
CA PHE A 17 4.45 3.14 9.22
C PHE A 17 4.40 2.34 10.52
N GLU A 18 3.26 2.34 11.22
CA GLU A 18 3.04 1.42 12.36
C GLU A 18 3.15 -0.05 11.93
N GLY A 19 2.59 -0.37 10.76
CA GLY A 19 2.70 -1.68 10.12
C GLY A 19 4.14 -2.05 9.80
N CYS A 20 4.93 -1.11 9.24
CA CYS A 20 6.35 -1.30 8.96
C CYS A 20 7.12 -1.66 10.24
N MET A 21 6.90 -0.95 11.35
CA MET A 21 7.56 -1.29 12.63
C MET A 21 7.15 -2.67 13.15
N LYS A 22 5.84 -3.01 13.07
CA LYS A 22 5.34 -4.32 13.51
C LYS A 22 5.96 -5.45 12.68
N MET A 23 6.04 -5.28 11.37
CA MET A 23 6.64 -6.25 10.45
C MET A 23 8.15 -6.37 10.67
N ALA A 24 8.87 -5.23 10.80
CA ALA A 24 10.31 -5.22 11.07
C ALA A 24 10.65 -5.99 12.34
N LYS A 25 9.88 -5.80 13.42
CA LYS A 25 10.04 -6.55 14.66
C LYS A 25 9.71 -8.04 14.48
N ALA A 26 8.56 -8.36 13.88
CA ALA A 26 8.09 -9.74 13.74
C ALA A 26 9.01 -10.60 12.86
N ARG A 27 9.59 -10.00 11.83
CA ARG A 27 10.49 -10.66 10.87
C ARG A 27 11.98 -10.44 11.19
N LYS A 28 12.30 -9.77 12.30
CA LYS A 28 13.68 -9.48 12.74
C LYS A 28 14.52 -8.77 11.66
N LEU A 29 13.92 -7.81 10.95
CA LEU A 29 14.57 -7.11 9.84
C LEU A 29 15.62 -6.08 10.30
N VAL A 30 15.50 -5.64 11.54
CA VAL A 30 16.43 -4.69 12.17
C VAL A 30 16.72 -5.12 13.62
N ASP A 31 17.81 -4.60 14.18
CA ASP A 31 18.20 -4.91 15.56
C ASP A 31 17.40 -4.09 16.60
N SER A 32 17.66 -4.38 17.89
CA SER A 32 16.95 -3.70 18.98
C SER A 32 17.24 -2.20 19.06
N ARG A 33 18.42 -1.74 18.66
CA ARG A 33 18.81 -0.32 18.68
C ARG A 33 18.06 0.43 17.60
N MET A 34 18.05 -0.09 16.37
CA MET A 34 17.27 0.43 15.25
C MET A 34 15.77 0.44 15.58
N MET A 35 15.23 -0.64 16.14
CA MET A 35 13.81 -0.68 16.56
C MET A 35 13.48 0.40 17.59
N ARG A 36 14.36 0.67 18.56
CA ARG A 36 14.15 1.75 19.55
C ARG A 36 14.14 3.12 18.89
N ALA A 37 15.06 3.37 17.95
CA ALA A 37 15.12 4.61 17.19
C ALA A 37 13.86 4.80 16.32
N MET A 38 13.44 3.78 15.56
CA MET A 38 12.19 3.83 14.78
C MET A 38 11.00 4.17 15.67
N LYS A 39 10.90 3.53 16.85
CA LYS A 39 9.82 3.79 17.80
C LYS A 39 9.85 5.22 18.35
N SER A 40 11.03 5.79 18.63
CA SER A 40 11.13 7.16 19.17
C SER A 40 10.71 8.23 18.15
N TYR A 41 10.82 7.96 16.85
CA TYR A 41 10.38 8.89 15.79
C TYR A 41 8.88 8.78 15.45
N MET A 42 8.20 7.71 15.86
CA MET A 42 6.79 7.51 15.51
C MET A 42 5.85 8.65 15.96
N PRO A 43 6.00 9.26 17.16
CA PRO A 43 5.18 10.40 17.55
C PRO A 43 5.35 11.62 16.64
N GLN A 44 6.59 11.92 16.23
CA GLN A 44 6.88 13.01 15.30
C GLN A 44 6.25 12.73 13.92
N CYS A 45 6.47 11.53 13.39
CA CYS A 45 5.85 11.08 12.14
C CYS A 45 4.32 11.22 12.18
N ALA A 46 3.68 10.80 13.27
CA ALA A 46 2.23 10.92 13.43
C ALA A 46 1.75 12.38 13.49
N ALA A 47 2.50 13.26 14.16
CA ALA A 47 2.18 14.69 14.26
C ALA A 47 2.28 15.39 12.90
N GLU A 48 3.37 15.17 12.16
CA GLU A 48 3.60 15.74 10.83
C GLU A 48 2.55 15.22 9.83
N MET A 49 2.26 13.91 9.85
CA MET A 49 1.22 13.31 9.02
C MET A 49 -0.17 13.87 9.31
N LYS A 50 -0.46 14.24 10.55
CA LYS A 50 -1.72 14.89 10.91
C LYS A 50 -1.76 16.35 10.43
N ALA A 51 -0.66 17.07 10.58
CA ALA A 51 -0.56 18.48 10.24
C ALA A 51 -0.71 18.76 8.73
N CYS A 52 -0.32 17.79 7.89
CA CYS A 52 -0.38 17.93 6.43
C CYS A 52 -1.74 17.60 5.80
N GLN A 53 -2.64 16.93 6.54
CA GLN A 53 -3.96 16.58 6.02
C GLN A 53 -4.79 17.85 5.72
N PRO A 54 -5.65 17.81 4.69
CA PRO A 54 -6.60 18.89 4.46
C PRO A 54 -7.58 18.99 5.64
N GLU A 55 -8.03 20.21 5.94
CA GLU A 55 -8.98 20.46 7.05
C GLU A 55 -10.34 19.79 6.82
N ALA A 56 -10.72 19.60 5.56
CA ALA A 56 -11.93 18.92 5.15
C ALA A 56 -11.64 17.78 4.16
N PRO A 57 -12.42 16.69 4.16
CA PRO A 57 -12.35 15.66 3.14
C PRO A 57 -12.43 16.23 1.71
N GLY A 58 -11.46 15.86 0.86
CA GLY A 58 -11.39 16.35 -0.52
C GLY A 58 -10.80 17.75 -0.68
N GLY A 59 -10.35 18.40 0.40
CA GLY A 59 -9.58 19.64 0.34
C GLY A 59 -8.16 19.44 -0.19
N GLU A 60 -7.49 20.54 -0.52
CA GLU A 60 -6.10 20.51 -0.98
C GLU A 60 -5.14 20.27 0.20
N PRO A 61 -4.22 19.30 0.11
CA PRO A 61 -3.21 19.10 1.13
C PRO A 61 -2.22 20.26 1.17
N LYS A 62 -1.62 20.46 2.35
CA LYS A 62 -0.49 21.39 2.48
C LYS A 62 0.76 20.70 1.91
N ALA A 63 1.10 21.09 0.70
CA ALA A 63 1.94 20.28 -0.19
C ALA A 63 3.34 20.00 0.39
N GLU A 64 3.98 21.06 0.89
CA GLU A 64 5.31 21.01 1.48
C GLU A 64 5.32 20.18 2.77
N GLU A 65 4.35 20.42 3.65
CA GLU A 65 4.20 19.67 4.91
C GLU A 65 3.89 18.20 4.65
N CYS A 66 3.12 17.88 3.62
CA CYS A 66 2.84 16.50 3.20
C CYS A 66 4.10 15.78 2.73
N GLN A 67 4.92 16.48 1.94
CA GLN A 67 6.18 15.97 1.43
C GLN A 67 7.19 15.76 2.56
N ASP A 68 7.32 16.73 3.46
CA ASP A 68 8.21 16.65 4.63
C ASP A 68 7.79 15.53 5.57
N ALA A 69 6.49 15.42 5.87
CA ALA A 69 5.96 14.31 6.67
C ALA A 69 6.31 12.95 6.02
N ALA A 70 6.08 12.81 4.71
CA ALA A 70 6.41 11.58 3.98
C ALA A 70 7.90 11.26 4.09
N ASN A 71 8.75 12.26 3.89
CA ASN A 71 10.20 12.12 3.94
C ASN A 71 10.67 11.73 5.34
N THR A 72 10.26 12.45 6.39
CA THR A 72 10.60 12.14 7.79
C THR A 72 10.19 10.73 8.14
N CYS A 73 8.94 10.35 7.88
CA CYS A 73 8.44 9.02 8.17
C CYS A 73 9.20 7.94 7.36
N HIS A 74 9.46 8.18 6.07
CA HIS A 74 10.19 7.24 5.22
C HIS A 74 11.62 7.03 5.72
N TRP A 75 12.38 8.11 5.94
CA TRP A 75 13.76 8.06 6.39
C TRP A 75 13.92 7.43 7.77
N ARG A 76 12.99 7.67 8.68
CA ARG A 76 13.10 7.16 10.06
C ARG A 76 12.58 5.76 10.24
N ILE A 77 11.64 5.30 9.40
CA ILE A 77 10.93 4.03 9.59
C ILE A 77 11.22 3.02 8.49
N ILE A 78 11.32 3.45 7.23
CA ILE A 78 11.50 2.52 6.09
C ILE A 78 12.98 2.32 5.78
N THR A 79 13.75 3.41 5.69
CA THR A 79 15.19 3.35 5.36
C THR A 79 16.01 2.40 6.23
N PRO A 80 15.80 2.26 7.56
CA PRO A 80 16.60 1.34 8.38
C PRO A 80 16.58 -0.11 7.89
N VAL A 81 15.46 -0.59 7.31
CA VAL A 81 15.40 -1.93 6.69
C VAL A 81 16.22 -1.99 5.40
N ARG A 82 16.19 -0.92 4.59
CA ARG A 82 17.00 -0.83 3.37
C ARG A 82 18.50 -0.74 3.67
N GLU A 83 18.91 -0.01 4.70
CA GLU A 83 20.32 0.08 5.13
C GLU A 83 20.90 -1.27 5.55
N ARG A 84 20.04 -2.20 5.98
CA ARG A 84 20.41 -3.60 6.26
C ARG A 84 20.52 -4.47 5.01
N GLY A 85 20.27 -3.92 3.82
CA GLY A 85 20.34 -4.59 2.54
C GLY A 85 19.06 -5.34 2.14
N THR A 86 17.97 -5.22 2.90
CA THR A 86 16.69 -5.87 2.63
C THR A 86 15.82 -4.99 1.73
N SER A 87 15.13 -5.60 0.77
CA SER A 87 14.20 -4.86 -0.09
C SER A 87 12.98 -4.39 0.69
N GLN A 88 12.54 -3.16 0.39
CA GLN A 88 11.30 -2.60 0.92
C GLN A 88 10.05 -3.10 0.17
N TYR A 89 10.22 -3.80 -0.95
CA TYR A 89 9.14 -4.31 -1.79
C TYR A 89 8.94 -5.83 -1.65
N ASP A 90 9.96 -6.54 -1.16
CA ASP A 90 9.88 -7.94 -0.72
C ASP A 90 10.89 -8.18 0.41
N VAL A 91 10.43 -8.42 1.64
CA VAL A 91 11.31 -8.60 2.81
C VAL A 91 12.15 -9.87 2.77
N ARG A 92 11.88 -10.79 1.84
CA ARG A 92 12.67 -12.01 1.63
C ARG A 92 13.89 -11.74 0.74
N ALA A 93 13.84 -10.65 -0.03
CA ALA A 93 14.85 -10.30 -1.02
C ALA A 93 15.89 -9.32 -0.46
N LYS A 94 17.10 -9.42 -1.00
CA LYS A 94 18.06 -8.31 -0.96
C LYS A 94 17.62 -7.22 -1.95
N ILE A 95 18.07 -5.99 -1.73
CA ILE A 95 17.82 -4.88 -2.67
C ILE A 95 18.29 -5.26 -4.08
N GLY A 96 17.41 -5.11 -5.08
CA GLY A 96 17.69 -5.42 -6.48
C GLY A 96 17.61 -6.92 -6.82
N LYS A 97 17.11 -7.76 -5.89
CA LYS A 97 16.92 -9.21 -6.05
C LYS A 97 15.47 -9.64 -5.86
N GLU A 98 14.53 -8.71 -5.96
CA GLU A 98 13.08 -8.97 -5.85
C GLU A 98 12.61 -9.95 -6.93
N SER A 99 13.19 -9.87 -8.12
CA SER A 99 12.89 -10.76 -9.25
C SER A 99 13.12 -12.24 -8.97
N ASP A 100 13.90 -12.59 -7.94
CA ASP A 100 14.12 -13.99 -7.53
C ASP A 100 12.85 -14.60 -6.93
N PHE A 101 11.90 -13.77 -6.49
CA PHE A 101 10.62 -14.16 -5.91
C PHE A 101 9.44 -13.89 -6.84
N HIS A 102 9.67 -13.36 -8.04
CA HIS A 102 8.61 -13.19 -9.03
C HIS A 102 8.37 -14.53 -9.74
N PRO A 103 7.12 -15.02 -9.80
CA PRO A 103 6.82 -16.19 -10.63
C PRO A 103 7.01 -15.90 -12.13
N ILE A 104 6.92 -14.62 -12.52
CA ILE A 104 7.10 -14.15 -13.89
C ILE A 104 8.18 -13.07 -13.92
N ARG A 105 9.26 -13.32 -14.66
CA ARG A 105 10.27 -12.30 -14.94
C ARG A 105 9.79 -11.43 -16.08
N MET A 106 9.29 -10.24 -15.74
CA MET A 106 9.07 -9.19 -16.73
C MET A 106 10.39 -8.92 -17.44
N GLY A 107 10.44 -9.11 -18.75
CA GLY A 107 11.61 -8.79 -19.55
C GLY A 107 11.88 -7.28 -19.59
N LYS A 108 12.67 -6.82 -20.57
CA LYS A 108 12.86 -5.38 -20.80
C LYS A 108 11.62 -4.78 -21.47
N VAL A 109 10.59 -4.51 -20.65
CA VAL A 109 9.28 -3.96 -21.06
C VAL A 109 9.47 -2.66 -21.82
N ASP A 110 10.34 -1.79 -21.32
CA ASP A 110 10.78 -0.56 -21.97
C ASP A 110 11.29 -0.80 -23.40
N ARG A 111 12.14 -1.82 -23.59
CA ARG A 111 12.66 -2.17 -24.92
C ARG A 111 11.57 -2.60 -25.88
N PHE A 112 10.57 -3.33 -25.38
CA PHE A 112 9.45 -3.79 -26.19
C PHE A 112 8.54 -2.63 -26.61
N PHE A 113 8.13 -1.78 -25.66
CA PHE A 113 7.26 -0.63 -25.92
C PHE A 113 7.94 0.47 -26.74
N ASN A 114 9.27 0.53 -26.77
CA ASN A 114 10.05 1.48 -27.58
C ASN A 114 10.41 0.98 -28.99
N ARG A 115 9.93 -0.20 -29.40
CA ARG A 115 10.09 -0.63 -30.80
C ARG A 115 9.27 0.24 -31.72
N ALA A 116 9.89 0.77 -32.77
CA ALA A 116 9.23 1.63 -33.76
C ALA A 116 8.01 0.96 -34.43
N ASP A 117 8.13 -0.33 -34.76
CA ASP A 117 7.03 -1.09 -35.37
C ASP A 117 5.86 -1.30 -34.39
N PHE A 118 6.14 -1.41 -33.09
CA PHE A 118 5.13 -1.54 -32.06
C PHE A 118 4.43 -0.21 -31.78
N GLN A 119 5.19 0.89 -31.65
CA GLN A 119 4.63 2.24 -31.48
C GLN A 119 3.76 2.65 -32.69
N ALA A 120 4.21 2.34 -33.91
CA ALA A 120 3.42 2.58 -35.12
C ALA A 120 2.08 1.81 -35.10
N LYS A 121 2.08 0.54 -34.65
CA LYS A 121 0.85 -0.26 -34.49
C LYS A 121 -0.11 0.30 -33.44
N LEU A 122 0.42 0.95 -32.39
CA LEU A 122 -0.38 1.62 -31.37
C LEU A 122 -0.81 3.04 -31.76
N GLY A 123 -0.34 3.58 -32.90
CA GLY A 123 -0.63 4.94 -33.33
C GLY A 123 -0.03 6.02 -32.43
N VAL A 124 1.03 5.70 -31.68
CA VAL A 124 1.72 6.66 -30.79
C VAL A 124 3.00 7.19 -31.43
N SER A 125 3.37 8.42 -31.08
CA SER A 125 4.59 9.08 -31.58
C SER A 125 5.86 8.50 -30.91
N ARG A 126 7.02 8.77 -31.53
CA ARG A 126 8.36 8.23 -31.17
C ARG A 126 8.95 8.72 -29.84
N ASN A 127 8.12 9.13 -28.88
CA ASN A 127 8.64 9.48 -27.57
C ASN A 127 9.09 8.20 -26.84
N PRO A 128 10.25 8.24 -26.16
CA PRO A 128 10.67 7.12 -25.33
C PRO A 128 9.61 6.83 -24.27
N TRP A 129 9.00 5.65 -24.36
CA TRP A 129 8.18 5.10 -23.31
C TRP A 129 9.06 4.81 -22.09
N ARG A 130 8.60 5.25 -20.92
CA ARG A 130 9.21 5.02 -19.61
C ARG A 130 8.17 4.45 -18.65
N THR A 131 8.59 3.51 -17.80
CA THR A 131 7.70 2.89 -16.79
C THR A 131 7.20 3.91 -15.77
N VAL A 132 8.04 4.88 -15.42
CA VAL A 132 7.73 5.96 -14.48
C VAL A 132 8.14 7.28 -15.11
N ASP A 133 7.23 8.24 -15.07
CA ASP A 133 7.49 9.63 -15.43
C ASP A 133 7.90 10.38 -14.15
N GLU A 134 9.17 10.80 -14.06
CA GLU A 134 9.71 11.42 -12.86
C GLU A 134 9.07 12.78 -12.56
N ASP A 135 8.77 13.58 -13.59
CA ASP A 135 8.16 14.89 -13.42
C ASP A 135 6.72 14.76 -12.91
N ALA A 136 5.97 13.80 -13.46
CA ALA A 136 4.66 13.45 -12.95
C ALA A 136 4.75 12.92 -11.51
N PHE A 137 5.69 12.01 -11.21
CA PHE A 137 5.90 11.50 -9.87
C PHE A 137 6.15 12.64 -8.85
N LEU A 138 7.08 13.54 -9.17
CA LEU A 138 7.42 14.69 -8.32
C LEU A 138 6.22 15.61 -8.12
N SER A 139 5.43 15.86 -9.18
CA SER A 139 4.22 16.69 -9.11
C SER A 139 3.14 16.11 -8.19
N PHE A 140 3.13 14.78 -7.98
CA PHE A 140 2.20 14.09 -7.11
C PHE A 140 2.71 13.84 -5.68
N THR A 141 3.97 14.15 -5.37
CA THR A 141 4.56 13.90 -4.04
C THR A 141 3.78 14.56 -2.91
N LYS A 142 3.22 15.75 -3.15
CA LYS A 142 2.35 16.47 -2.21
C LYS A 142 1.09 15.70 -1.79
N TYR A 143 0.67 14.71 -2.57
CA TYR A 143 -0.50 13.86 -2.27
C TYR A 143 -0.13 12.53 -1.61
N HIS A 144 1.16 12.16 -1.53
CA HIS A 144 1.59 10.85 -1.02
C HIS A 144 1.19 10.60 0.44
N SER A 145 1.02 11.66 1.21
CA SER A 145 0.66 11.61 2.63
C SER A 145 -0.83 11.75 2.90
N VAL A 146 -1.65 12.01 1.88
CA VAL A 146 -3.08 12.28 2.05
C VAL A 146 -3.83 11.01 2.42
N ASP A 147 -4.63 11.08 3.48
CA ASP A 147 -5.46 9.98 3.94
C ASP A 147 -6.68 9.81 3.03
N ILE A 148 -6.75 8.68 2.33
CA ILE A 148 -7.87 8.33 1.47
C ILE A 148 -9.09 7.76 2.21
N SER A 149 -9.01 7.58 3.54
CA SER A 149 -10.10 7.05 4.37
C SER A 149 -11.47 7.69 4.10
N PRO A 150 -11.58 9.04 3.94
CA PRO A 150 -12.88 9.66 3.68
C PRO A 150 -13.53 9.17 2.38
N GLY A 151 -12.76 9.04 1.29
CA GLY A 151 -13.28 8.55 0.01
C GLY A 151 -13.73 7.09 0.08
N ILE A 152 -13.00 6.26 0.82
CA ILE A 152 -13.39 4.85 1.04
C ILE A 152 -14.65 4.74 1.92
N ASN A 153 -14.78 5.58 2.94
CA ASN A 153 -16.01 5.66 3.74
C ASN A 153 -17.21 6.07 2.86
N GLN A 154 -17.07 7.10 2.03
CA GLN A 154 -18.12 7.52 1.11
C GLN A 154 -18.53 6.40 0.14
N ALA A 155 -17.56 5.64 -0.40
CA ALA A 155 -17.86 4.50 -1.25
C ALA A 155 -18.68 3.43 -0.51
N LEU A 156 -18.30 3.10 0.73
CA LEU A 156 -19.04 2.15 1.56
C LEU A 156 -20.43 2.67 1.97
N ASP A 157 -20.55 3.96 2.30
CA ASP A 157 -21.81 4.63 2.64
C ASP A 157 -22.79 4.55 1.45
N ALA A 158 -22.29 4.73 0.23
CA ALA A 158 -23.05 4.61 -1.02
C ALA A 158 -23.40 3.15 -1.41
N GLY A 159 -23.10 2.16 -0.55
CA GLY A 159 -23.44 0.76 -0.81
C GLY A 159 -22.48 0.04 -1.77
N LEU A 160 -21.33 0.63 -2.09
CA LEU A 160 -20.36 0.02 -2.99
C LEU A 160 -19.59 -1.12 -2.32
N LYS A 161 -18.95 -1.93 -3.16
CA LYS A 161 -18.06 -3.01 -2.73
C LYS A 161 -16.63 -2.46 -2.62
N VAL A 162 -15.97 -2.65 -1.49
CA VAL A 162 -14.56 -2.32 -1.30
C VAL A 162 -13.78 -3.59 -1.00
N LEU A 163 -12.73 -3.85 -1.78
CA LEU A 163 -11.75 -4.90 -1.53
C LEU A 163 -10.40 -4.24 -1.26
N VAL A 164 -9.84 -4.49 -0.08
CA VAL A 164 -8.45 -4.15 0.24
C VAL A 164 -7.64 -5.42 0.15
N LEU A 165 -6.63 -5.43 -0.69
CA LEU A 165 -5.81 -6.61 -0.92
C LEU A 165 -4.34 -6.23 -0.78
N SER A 166 -3.59 -7.04 -0.03
CA SER A 166 -2.19 -6.81 0.30
C SER A 166 -1.37 -8.08 0.25
N GLY A 167 -0.17 -7.99 -0.34
CA GLY A 167 0.84 -9.04 -0.26
C GLY A 167 1.47 -9.13 1.14
N SER A 168 1.79 -10.35 1.61
CA SER A 168 2.36 -10.58 2.94
C SER A 168 3.85 -10.22 3.06
N GLU A 169 4.54 -10.05 1.93
CA GLU A 169 5.99 -9.84 1.89
C GLU A 169 6.38 -8.40 1.52
N ASP A 170 5.40 -7.58 1.15
CA ASP A 170 5.59 -6.14 0.95
C ASP A 170 5.77 -5.42 2.29
N TYR A 171 6.88 -4.70 2.43
CA TYR A 171 7.18 -3.93 3.63
C TYR A 171 6.56 -2.53 3.59
N THR A 172 6.69 -1.87 2.43
CA THR A 172 6.37 -0.46 2.24
C THR A 172 4.88 -0.20 2.37
N THR A 173 4.05 -1.06 1.81
CA THR A 173 2.57 -1.00 1.87
C THR A 173 2.03 -2.31 2.45
N ASN A 174 2.58 -2.66 3.62
CA ASN A 174 2.39 -3.94 4.27
C ASN A 174 0.94 -4.24 4.70
N ALA A 175 0.61 -5.53 4.68
CA ALA A 175 -0.70 -6.05 5.07
C ALA A 175 -1.09 -5.71 6.52
N VAL A 176 -0.11 -5.57 7.42
CA VAL A 176 -0.36 -5.24 8.84
C VAL A 176 -0.93 -3.83 8.98
N GLY A 177 -0.33 -2.86 8.29
CA GLY A 177 -0.76 -1.47 8.25
C GLY A 177 -2.09 -1.32 7.53
N LEU A 178 -2.23 -1.93 6.36
CA LEU A 178 -3.48 -1.90 5.60
C LEU A 178 -4.65 -2.53 6.36
N LEU A 179 -4.44 -3.64 7.09
CA LEU A 179 -5.48 -4.21 7.95
C LEU A 179 -5.84 -3.29 9.12
N SER A 180 -4.84 -2.61 9.70
CA SER A 180 -5.07 -1.65 10.79
C SER A 180 -5.89 -0.46 10.32
N TRP A 181 -5.55 0.09 9.15
CA TRP A 181 -6.31 1.13 8.48
C TRP A 181 -7.72 0.68 8.10
N ALA A 182 -7.86 -0.49 7.47
CA ALA A 182 -9.17 -1.04 7.11
C ALA A 182 -10.09 -1.17 8.35
N LYS A 183 -9.52 -1.47 9.53
CA LYS A 183 -10.26 -1.54 10.80
C LYS A 183 -10.59 -0.19 11.41
N SER A 184 -9.92 0.90 11.02
CA SER A 184 -10.17 2.25 11.54
C SER A 184 -11.25 3.01 10.75
N LEU A 185 -11.65 2.50 9.57
CA LEU A 185 -12.71 3.08 8.76
C LEU A 185 -14.04 3.17 9.52
N LYS A 186 -14.61 4.37 9.59
CA LYS A 186 -15.85 4.65 10.30
C LYS A 186 -17.05 4.60 9.33
N GLY A 187 -17.21 5.61 8.47
CA GLY A 187 -18.46 5.79 7.70
C GLY A 187 -19.70 5.84 8.60
N VAL A 188 -20.89 5.65 8.04
CA VAL A 188 -22.14 5.68 8.81
C VAL A 188 -22.35 4.43 9.68
N THR A 189 -21.66 3.32 9.39
CA THR A 189 -21.88 2.01 10.04
C THR A 189 -20.70 1.53 10.91
N ASN A 190 -19.63 2.31 11.03
CA ASN A 190 -18.37 1.87 11.63
C ASN A 190 -17.82 0.60 10.94
N TYR A 191 -17.68 0.66 9.60
CA TYR A 191 -17.36 -0.48 8.74
C TYR A 191 -16.11 -1.25 9.17
N GLY A 192 -15.07 -0.53 9.59
CA GLY A 192 -13.80 -1.09 10.02
C GLY A 192 -13.92 -1.91 11.30
N ARG A 193 -14.74 -1.46 12.26
CA ARG A 193 -15.04 -2.24 13.48
C ARG A 193 -15.71 -3.57 13.14
N GLU A 194 -16.69 -3.56 12.25
CA GLU A 194 -17.40 -4.78 11.85
C GLU A 194 -16.52 -5.73 11.03
N LEU A 195 -15.65 -5.19 10.17
CA LEU A 195 -14.60 -5.96 9.50
C LEU A 195 -13.63 -6.57 10.53
N GLY A 196 -13.25 -5.82 11.56
CA GLY A 196 -12.37 -6.28 12.63
C GLY A 196 -12.93 -7.46 13.40
N ARG A 197 -14.25 -7.51 13.58
CA ARG A 197 -14.98 -8.65 14.17
C ARG A 197 -15.18 -9.82 13.23
N ALA A 198 -15.06 -9.63 11.92
CA ALA A 198 -15.23 -10.71 10.97
C ALA A 198 -14.18 -11.79 11.21
N ARG A 199 -14.61 -13.06 11.24
CA ARG A 199 -13.70 -14.20 11.38
C ARG A 199 -12.67 -14.17 10.24
N LYS A 200 -11.39 -14.25 10.57
CA LYS A 200 -10.32 -14.51 9.58
C LYS A 200 -10.54 -15.93 9.06
N LYS A 201 -10.75 -16.05 7.75
CA LYS A 201 -10.90 -17.34 7.05
C LYS A 201 -9.68 -17.56 6.17
N THR A 202 -9.25 -18.81 6.06
CA THR A 202 -8.27 -19.20 5.04
C THR A 202 -8.90 -19.06 3.67
N LEU A 203 -8.17 -18.46 2.72
CA LEU A 203 -8.54 -18.38 1.33
C LEU A 203 -7.79 -19.50 0.58
N LYS A 204 -8.55 -20.36 -0.10
CA LYS A 204 -8.03 -21.47 -0.90
C LYS A 204 -8.60 -21.38 -2.32
N PHE A 205 -7.78 -21.67 -3.31
CA PHE A 205 -8.25 -21.98 -4.67
C PHE A 205 -8.29 -23.50 -4.83
N GLU A 206 -9.28 -24.00 -5.59
CA GLU A 206 -9.51 -25.44 -5.78
C GLU A 206 -8.24 -26.16 -6.26
N ASP A 207 -7.51 -25.56 -7.20
CA ASP A 207 -6.29 -26.16 -7.78
C ASP A 207 -4.98 -25.52 -7.25
N GLY A 208 -5.08 -24.46 -6.45
CA GLY A 208 -3.93 -23.62 -6.03
C GLY A 208 -3.54 -23.73 -4.56
N GLY A 209 -4.28 -24.52 -3.77
CA GLY A 209 -4.05 -24.63 -2.34
C GLY A 209 -4.38 -23.34 -1.58
N VAL A 210 -3.73 -23.14 -0.42
CA VAL A 210 -3.92 -21.93 0.40
C VAL A 210 -3.17 -20.77 -0.24
N VAL A 211 -3.89 -19.68 -0.55
CA VAL A 211 -3.31 -18.48 -1.18
C VAL A 211 -3.32 -17.25 -0.28
N GLY A 212 -4.00 -17.32 0.86
CA GLY A 212 -4.17 -16.14 1.69
C GLY A 212 -5.15 -16.31 2.80
N THR A 213 -5.56 -15.17 3.35
CA THR A 213 -6.63 -15.09 4.34
C THR A 213 -7.54 -13.93 4.04
N ILE A 214 -8.81 -14.08 4.39
CA ILE A 214 -9.85 -13.08 4.14
C ILE A 214 -10.63 -12.77 5.41
N ARG A 215 -10.94 -11.49 5.59
CA ARG A 215 -12.01 -10.99 6.46
C ARG A 215 -13.02 -10.27 5.57
N SER A 216 -14.31 -10.52 5.74
CA SER A 216 -15.32 -9.85 4.94
C SER A 216 -16.64 -9.65 5.70
N ARG A 217 -17.36 -8.59 5.34
CA ARG A 217 -18.70 -8.24 5.83
C ARG A 217 -19.58 -7.73 4.69
N LYS A 218 -20.87 -8.04 4.80
CA LYS A 218 -21.96 -7.42 4.03
C LYS A 218 -22.76 -6.55 5.00
N PHE A 219 -23.18 -5.38 4.54
CA PHE A 219 -23.92 -4.40 5.33
C PHE A 219 -25.35 -4.25 4.81
N SER A 220 -26.22 -3.65 5.62
CA SER A 220 -27.65 -3.44 5.30
C SER A 220 -27.85 -2.52 4.10
N ASN A 221 -26.98 -1.53 3.91
CA ASN A 221 -26.98 -0.64 2.75
C ASN A 221 -26.41 -1.27 1.46
N ASN A 222 -26.34 -2.61 1.38
CA ASN A 222 -25.72 -3.40 0.30
C ASN A 222 -24.20 -3.30 0.15
N ALA A 223 -23.52 -2.46 0.94
CA ALA A 223 -22.06 -2.40 0.92
C ALA A 223 -21.44 -3.76 1.24
N ARG A 224 -20.28 -4.01 0.66
CA ARG A 224 -19.44 -5.16 1.01
C ARG A 224 -18.04 -4.68 1.26
N PHE A 225 -17.46 -5.09 2.37
CA PHE A 225 -16.09 -4.74 2.70
C PHE A 225 -15.30 -6.01 2.96
N ALA A 226 -14.18 -6.18 2.25
CA ALA A 226 -13.28 -7.30 2.44
C ALA A 226 -11.82 -6.82 2.54
N PHE A 227 -11.07 -7.50 3.40
CA PHE A 227 -9.62 -7.42 3.45
C PHE A 227 -9.04 -8.80 3.14
N VAL A 228 -8.10 -8.85 2.19
CA VAL A 228 -7.38 -10.05 1.78
C VAL A 228 -5.88 -9.84 1.98
N GLU A 229 -5.27 -10.74 2.74
CA GLU A 229 -3.82 -10.89 2.83
C GLU A 229 -3.42 -12.08 1.97
N VAL A 230 -2.60 -11.85 0.94
CA VAL A 230 -2.13 -12.88 0.01
C VAL A 230 -0.73 -13.33 0.43
N ILE A 231 -0.54 -14.63 0.65
CA ILE A 231 0.75 -15.14 1.14
C ILE A 231 1.81 -15.16 0.03
N ASN A 232 3.08 -14.97 0.40
CA ASN A 232 4.24 -15.06 -0.49
C ASN A 232 4.24 -14.06 -1.66
N VAL A 233 3.42 -13.02 -1.56
CA VAL A 233 3.24 -12.02 -2.60
C VAL A 233 3.91 -10.71 -2.20
N LEU A 234 4.68 -10.16 -3.15
CA LEU A 234 5.42 -8.90 -3.05
C LEU A 234 4.62 -7.69 -3.55
N HIS A 235 5.21 -6.51 -3.50
CA HIS A 235 4.58 -5.23 -3.84
C HIS A 235 3.91 -5.20 -5.23
N SER A 236 4.65 -5.57 -6.29
CA SER A 236 4.22 -5.42 -7.70
C SER A 236 3.51 -6.64 -8.28
N SER A 237 3.35 -7.73 -7.53
CA SER A 237 2.68 -8.95 -8.01
C SER A 237 1.15 -8.89 -7.96
N LEU A 238 0.58 -7.81 -7.43
CA LEU A 238 -0.88 -7.62 -7.28
C LEU A 238 -1.44 -6.55 -8.21
N THR A 239 -0.59 -5.90 -8.98
CA THR A 239 -0.91 -4.82 -9.92
C THR A 239 -0.94 -5.29 -11.38
N LEU A 240 -1.01 -6.61 -11.62
CA LEU A 240 -1.08 -7.23 -12.95
C LEU A 240 -2.49 -7.73 -13.25
#